data_AF-A0A1Q7FVE9-F1
#
_entry.id   AF-A0A1Q7FVE9-F1
#
_cell.length_a   1.000
_cell.length_b   1.000
_cell.length_c   1.000
_cell.angle_alpha   90.00
_cell.angle_beta   90.00
_cell.angle_gamma   90.00
#
_symmetry.space_group_name_H-M   'P 1'
#
loop_
_entity.id
_entity.type
_entity.pdbx_description
1 polymer ?
#
loop_
_entity_poly.entity_id
_entity_poly.type
_entity_poly.pdbx_seq_one_letter_code
_entity_poly.pdbx_strand_id
1 'polypeptide(L)' 'MRTVAELSEEERRIASLIRSAGQSLANPHTSLGEGLRLANWMKQLEAYLEGIRFALGEKTRSYVPEGPSSGEGNERNQ' A
#
# COMPACT_ATOMS: atom_id res chain seq x y z
N MET A 1 17.52 -17.31 6.57
CA MET A 1 17.05 -16.34 5.57
C MET A 1 15.87 -16.95 4.86
N ARG A 2 14.77 -16.21 4.67
CA ARG A 2 13.70 -16.62 3.74
C ARG A 2 14.18 -16.40 2.31
N THR A 3 13.79 -17.28 1.42
CA THR A 3 14.06 -17.18 -0.02
C THR A 3 13.15 -16.14 -0.68
N VAL A 4 13.52 -15.68 -1.87
CA VAL A 4 12.70 -14.77 -2.69
C VAL A 4 11.33 -15.40 -2.96
N ALA A 5 11.28 -16.68 -3.31
CA ALA A 5 10.03 -17.39 -3.57
C ALA A 5 9.09 -17.41 -2.34
N GLU A 6 9.65 -17.64 -1.15
CA GLU A 6 8.88 -17.58 0.10
C GLU A 6 8.35 -16.18 0.39
N LEU A 7 9.14 -15.13 0.15
CA LEU A 7 8.73 -13.75 0.32
C LEU A 7 7.64 -13.34 -0.68
N SER A 8 7.75 -13.72 -1.95
CA SER A 8 6.74 -13.44 -2.97
C SER A 8 5.42 -14.20 -2.74
N GLU A 9 5.48 -15.43 -2.22
CA GLU A 9 4.28 -16.15 -1.81
C GLU A 9 3.63 -15.48 -0.59
N GLU A 10 4.43 -15.05 0.38
CA GLU A 10 3.95 -14.36 1.57
C GLU A 10 3.30 -13.01 1.22
N GLU A 11 3.91 -12.24 0.32
CA GLU A 11 3.34 -11.00 -0.23
C GLU A 11 1.92 -11.26 -0.79
N ARG A 12 1.78 -12.28 -1.65
CA ARG A 12 0.49 -12.63 -2.26
C ARG A 12 -0.55 -13.05 -1.22
N ARG A 13 -0.14 -13.80 -0.19
CA ARG A 13 -1.02 -14.17 0.92
C ARG A 13 -1.52 -12.96 1.69
N ILE A 14 -0.63 -12.06 2.10
CA ILE A 14 -0.99 -10.85 2.86
C ILE A 14 -1.88 -9.93 2.04
N ALA A 15 -1.55 -9.71 0.77
CA ALA A 15 -2.39 -8.91 -0.13
C ALA A 15 -3.82 -9.48 -0.25
N SER A 16 -3.96 -10.81 -0.28
CA SER A 16 -5.27 -11.46 -0.28
C SER A 16 -6.03 -11.27 1.04
N LEU A 17 -5.34 -11.35 2.18
CA LEU A 17 -5.92 -11.09 3.50
C LEU A 17 -6.41 -9.66 3.66
N ILE A 18 -5.61 -8.67 3.23
CA ILE A 18 -6.00 -7.25 3.27
C ILE A 18 -7.26 -7.03 2.44
N ARG A 19 -7.32 -7.58 1.22
CA ARG A 19 -8.50 -7.50 0.37
C ARG A 19 -9.73 -8.14 1.01
N SER A 20 -9.58 -9.33 1.60
CA SER A 20 -10.67 -10.03 2.29
C SER A 20 -11.18 -9.22 3.49
N ALA A 21 -10.28 -8.66 4.30
CA ALA A 21 -10.64 -7.79 5.42
C ALA A 21 -11.36 -6.51 4.94
N GLY A 22 -10.94 -5.93 3.81
CA GLY A 22 -11.61 -4.79 3.18
C GLY A 22 -13.04 -5.12 2.73
N GLN A 23 -13.26 -6.33 2.18
CA GLN A 23 -14.60 -6.81 1.83
C GLN A 23 -15.48 -7.00 3.07
N SER A 24 -14.93 -7.54 4.15
CA SER A 24 -15.64 -7.63 5.43
C SER A 24 -15.97 -6.24 5.99
N LEU A 25 -15.06 -5.26 5.93
CA LEU A 25 -15.36 -3.88 6.35
C LEU A 25 -16.49 -3.24 5.54
N ALA A 26 -16.58 -3.56 4.25
CA ALA A 26 -17.62 -3.05 3.37
C ALA A 26 -18.99 -3.72 3.61
N ASN A 27 -19.06 -4.78 4.42
CA ASN A 27 -20.31 -5.45 4.75
C ASN A 27 -21.14 -4.59 5.71
N PRO A 28 -22.39 -4.22 5.36
CA PRO A 28 -23.25 -3.39 6.19
C PRO A 28 -23.64 -4.06 7.53
N HIS A 29 -23.44 -5.38 7.67
CA HIS A 29 -23.70 -6.12 8.90
C HIS A 29 -22.49 -6.18 9.84
N THR A 30 -21.32 -5.68 9.43
CA THR A 30 -20.14 -5.65 10.31
C THR A 30 -20.36 -4.62 11.42
N SER A 31 -20.27 -5.10 12.66
CA SER A 31 -20.43 -4.23 13.82
C SER A 31 -19.30 -3.19 13.89
N LEU A 32 -19.54 -2.03 14.50
CA LEU A 32 -18.51 -1.00 14.66
C LEU A 32 -17.23 -1.53 15.36
N GLY A 33 -17.40 -2.32 16.41
CA GLY A 33 -16.26 -2.90 17.15
C GLY A 33 -15.44 -3.88 16.31
N GLU A 34 -16.11 -4.69 15.49
CA GLU A 34 -15.45 -5.59 14.54
C GLU A 34 -14.76 -4.80 13.41
N GLY A 35 -15.43 -3.79 12.86
CA GLY A 35 -14.86 -2.91 11.83
C GLY A 35 -13.59 -2.20 12.29
N LEU A 36 -13.57 -1.69 13.53
CA LEU A 36 -12.37 -1.08 14.12
C LEU A 36 -11.23 -2.09 14.29
N ARG A 37 -11.53 -3.31 14.75
CA ARG A 37 -10.51 -4.39 14.88
C ARG A 37 -9.95 -4.79 13.52
N LEU A 38 -10.81 -5.00 12.53
CA LEU A 38 -10.41 -5.33 11.16
C LEU A 38 -9.59 -4.20 10.53
N ALA A 39 -9.97 -2.94 10.71
CA ALA A 39 -9.20 -1.79 10.22
C ALA A 39 -7.81 -1.72 10.86
N ASN A 40 -7.71 -1.99 12.17
CA ASN A 40 -6.42 -2.05 12.84
C ASN A 40 -5.55 -3.22 12.34
N TRP A 41 -6.15 -4.39 12.13
CA TRP A 41 -5.46 -5.54 11.53
C TRP A 41 -4.97 -5.25 10.11
N MET A 42 -5.79 -4.61 9.28
CA MET A 42 -5.40 -4.20 7.93
C MET A 42 -4.16 -3.31 7.95
N LYS A 43 -4.12 -2.29 8.83
CA LYS A 43 -2.94 -1.41 8.97
C LYS A 43 -1.66 -2.18 9.33
N GLN A 44 -1.76 -3.17 10.22
CA GLN A 44 -0.61 -4.01 10.60
C GLN A 44 -0.14 -4.89 9.43
N LEU A 45 -1.08 -5.46 8.67
CA LEU A 45 -0.78 -6.25 7.49
C LEU A 45 -0.17 -5.40 6.36
N GLU A 46 -0.64 -4.17 6.17
CA GLU A 46 -0.08 -3.21 5.20
C GLU A 46 1.38 -2.85 5.56
N ALA A 47 1.67 -2.56 6.82
CA ALA A 47 3.04 -2.30 7.28
C ALA A 47 3.94 -3.52 7.10
N TYR A 48 3.43 -4.73 7.37
CA TYR A 48 4.19 -5.96 7.15
C TYR A 48 4.45 -6.22 5.66
N LEU A 49 3.47 -5.96 4.81
CA LEU A 49 3.57 -6.07 3.35
C LEU A 49 4.64 -5.11 2.80
N GLU A 50 4.70 -3.87 3.31
CA GLU A 50 5.73 -2.90 2.94
C GLU A 50 7.14 -3.42 3.26
N GLY A 51 7.33 -4.05 4.44
CA GLY A 51 8.60 -4.68 4.81
C GLY A 51 9.01 -5.83 3.88
N ILE A 52 8.05 -6.63 3.42
CA ILE A 52 8.29 -7.71 2.45
C ILE A 52 8.67 -7.14 1.08
N ARG A 53 7.96 -6.12 0.60
CA ARG A 53 8.29 -5.44 -0.67
C ARG A 53 9.68 -4.82 -0.64
N PHE A 54 10.03 -4.18 0.48
CA PHE A 54 11.39 -3.69 0.70
C PHE A 54 12.43 -4.81 0.60
N ALA A 55 12.20 -5.94 1.26
CA ALA A 55 13.11 -7.09 1.22
C ALA A 55 13.21 -7.75 -0.17
N LEU A 56 12.15 -7.70 -0.97
CA LEU A 56 12.15 -8.15 -2.37
C LEU A 56 12.84 -7.17 -3.32
N GLY A 57 13.25 -5.98 -2.85
CA GLY A 57 13.83 -4.95 -3.69
C GLY A 57 12.79 -4.23 -4.57
N GLU A 58 11.50 -4.41 -4.28
CA GLU A 58 10.42 -3.61 -4.85
C GLU A 58 10.49 -2.21 -4.22
N LYS A 59 11.41 -1.40 -4.76
CA LYS A 59 11.55 0.00 -4.40
C LYS A 59 10.21 0.65 -4.71
N THR A 60 9.47 1.04 -3.67
CA THR A 60 8.33 1.95 -3.79
C THR A 60 8.80 3.08 -4.70
N ARG A 61 8.21 3.14 -5.91
CA ARG A 61 8.39 4.26 -6.82
C ARG A 61 8.16 5.49 -5.97
N SER A 62 9.25 6.20 -5.70
CA SER A 62 9.29 7.32 -4.78
C SER A 62 8.11 8.22 -5.08
N TYR A 63 7.37 8.62 -4.05
CA TYR A 63 6.49 9.76 -4.14
C TYR A 63 7.26 10.87 -4.85
N VAL A 64 6.92 11.14 -6.10
CA VAL A 64 7.36 12.34 -6.80
C VAL A 64 6.39 13.38 -6.28
N PRO A 65 6.79 14.30 -5.39
CA PRO A 65 5.97 15.47 -5.20
C PRO A 65 5.90 16.13 -6.57
N GLU A 66 4.71 16.24 -7.13
CA GLU A 66 4.49 17.17 -8.22
C GLU A 66 4.80 18.56 -7.66
N GLY A 67 6.08 18.95 -7.78
CA GLY A 67 6.50 20.32 -7.60
C GLY A 67 5.67 21.17 -8.55
N PRO A 68 5.19 22.35 -8.10
CA PRO A 68 4.32 23.18 -8.92
C PRO A 68 5.01 23.40 -10.26
N SER A 69 4.32 23.00 -11.32
CA SER A 69 4.66 23.24 -12.72
C SER A 69 5.29 24.61 -12.88
N SER A 70 6.62 24.65 -13.05
CA SER A 70 7.35 25.84 -13.46
C SER A 70 6.81 26.26 -14.83
N GLY A 71 5.87 27.21 -14.82
CA GLY A 71 5.49 27.94 -16.02
C GLY A 71 6.67 28.80 -16.45
N GLU A 72 7.56 28.24 -17.26
CA GLU A 72 8.50 29.02 -18.07
C GLU A 72 7.70 29.82 -19.09
N GLY A 73 7.30 31.02 -18.67
CA GLY A 73 6.86 32.10 -19.55
C GLY A 73 8.05 32.59 -20.36
N ASN A 74 8.26 31.94 -21.48
CA ASN A 74 9.17 32.25 -22.58
C ASN A 74 9.24 33.77 -22.88
N GLU A 75 10.41 34.36 -22.65
CA GLU A 75 10.84 35.64 -23.20
C GLU A 75 10.80 35.59 -24.72
N ARG A 76 9.77 36.19 -25.34
CA ARG A 76 9.81 36.54 -26.76
C ARG A 76 10.06 38.03 -26.90
N ASN A 77 11.30 38.34 -27.25
CA ASN A 77 11.69 39.49 -28.07
C ASN A 77 10.68 39.67 -29.21
N GLN A 78 9.95 40.79 -29.25
CA GLN A 78 9.71 41.64 -30.44
C GLN A 78 9.35 43.06 -29.97
#